data_AF-A0A380FA50-F1
#
_entry.id   AF-A0A380FA50-F1
#
_cell.length_a   1.000
_cell.length_b   1.000
_cell.length_c   1.000
_cell.angle_alpha   90.00
_cell.angle_beta   90.00
_cell.angle_gamma   90.00
#
_symmetry.space_group_name_H-M   'P 1'
#
loop_
_entity.id
_entity.type
_entity.pdbx_description
1 polymer ?
#
loop_
_entity_poly.entity_id
_entity_poly.type
_entity_poly.pdbx_seq_one_letter_code
_entity_poly.pdbx_strand_id
1 'polypeptide(L)'
;MIHVFSLFGIIFLKKRYIVENNVVKRIFKQNEYRVLYKRILFTCLILIIYILGSNISIVAQENTHQDVSSFYKLAVSNTGGDLSTLNIFSLGLGPWLTAMIIFTLLSYRDMEKAAKQTKLEKHYKEKILTLLICLAQGYFVINEYVIKDKIHSENVFLLLLVLVTGTMFLVWLADQNTRYGIAGPMPIVMMSIVKALFQQRLAHLHASTTVLVLICVVIVIALLTLLIMELIEYRTNYKDIMNASNQDIKTYLAWKINPSGSISIMISISVFVLLNNLLNLFVNSFVSEKHVNIQTLSFNNWIGITLYIVLQMILGYFLSRFLLNTRNKSKDFLKSGNYFVGVKPGKETRKYLNRMARRVCWFGSIVVTLIIGLPLYSTLLVPELSQQIYFAIQLIVLVYIGINITETIRAYLYFDKYKQFLTKYW
;
A
#
# COMPACT_ATOMS: atom_id res chain seq x y z
N MET A 1 27.21 4.61 3.32
CA MET A 1 25.81 5.12 3.31
C MET A 1 25.08 4.90 4.65
N ILE A 2 25.78 4.97 5.78
CA ILE A 2 25.20 4.94 7.14
C ILE A 2 24.84 6.37 7.62
N HIS A 3 25.39 7.39 6.94
CA HIS A 3 25.20 8.81 7.27
C HIS A 3 23.88 9.42 6.77
N VAL A 4 23.16 8.81 5.83
CA VAL A 4 21.86 9.34 5.36
C VAL A 4 20.75 8.97 6.36
N PHE A 5 20.85 7.81 7.01
CA PHE A 5 19.96 7.45 8.12
C PHE A 5 20.25 8.23 9.40
N SER A 6 21.50 8.68 9.63
CA SER A 6 21.81 9.49 10.81
C SER A 6 21.31 10.93 10.70
N LEU A 7 21.35 11.55 9.50
CA LEU A 7 20.87 12.93 9.34
C LEU A 7 19.35 13.09 9.56
N PHE A 8 18.55 12.09 9.16
CA PHE A 8 17.09 12.11 9.40
C PHE A 8 16.73 11.82 10.86
N GLY A 9 17.59 11.10 11.61
CA GLY A 9 17.42 10.88 13.05
C GLY A 9 17.83 12.09 13.90
N ILE A 10 18.82 12.88 13.46
CA ILE A 10 19.43 13.95 14.29
C ILE A 10 18.60 15.25 14.28
N ILE A 11 17.85 15.54 13.21
CA ILE A 11 16.96 16.71 13.18
C ILE A 11 15.71 16.51 14.07
N PHE A 12 15.36 15.27 14.40
CA PHE A 12 14.16 14.94 15.18
C PHE A 12 14.34 14.99 16.72
N LEU A 13 15.57 15.15 17.22
CA LEU A 13 15.86 15.10 18.66
C LEU A 13 16.12 16.47 19.32
N LYS A 14 16.26 17.57 18.56
CA LYS A 14 16.70 18.86 19.12
C LYS A 14 15.58 19.74 19.68
N LYS A 15 14.50 19.17 20.23
CA LYS A 15 13.50 19.96 20.97
C LYS A 15 12.71 19.17 22.02
N ARG A 16 13.37 18.70 23.08
CA ARG A 16 12.74 18.62 24.42
C ARG A 16 13.75 18.27 25.55
N TYR A 17 13.96 19.28 26.40
CA TYR A 17 14.35 19.29 27.82
C TYR A 17 15.52 18.43 28.32
N ILE A 18 16.58 19.16 28.69
CA ILE A 18 17.57 18.80 29.71
C ILE A 18 16.84 18.52 31.03
N VAL A 19 16.84 17.25 31.47
CA VAL A 19 16.81 16.85 32.88
C VAL A 19 17.68 15.60 32.99
N GLU A 20 18.82 15.75 33.63
CA GLU A 20 19.83 14.71 33.83
C GLU A 20 19.38 13.57 34.75
N ASN A 21 20.02 12.42 34.52
CA ASN A 21 20.26 11.32 35.45
C ASN A 21 19.05 10.58 36.02
N ASN A 22 18.37 9.82 35.15
CA ASN A 22 17.92 8.42 35.38
C ASN A 22 17.14 7.84 34.18
N VAL A 23 17.49 8.22 32.96
CA VAL A 23 16.70 7.93 31.75
C VAL A 23 16.83 6.46 31.32
N VAL A 24 18.02 5.85 31.40
CA VAL A 24 18.25 4.47 30.96
C VAL A 24 17.51 3.44 31.85
N LYS A 25 17.45 3.67 33.16
CA LYS A 25 16.68 2.82 34.10
C LYS A 25 15.16 3.03 34.01
N ARG A 26 14.68 4.20 33.51
CA ARG A 26 13.25 4.43 33.22
C ARG A 26 12.81 3.93 31.85
N ILE A 27 13.69 3.87 30.86
CA ILE A 27 13.39 3.26 29.55
C ILE A 27 13.08 1.76 29.69
N PHE A 28 13.67 1.09 30.69
CA PHE A 28 13.46 -0.34 30.96
C PHE A 28 12.43 -0.67 32.06
N LYS A 29 11.72 0.32 32.62
CA LYS A 29 10.71 0.13 33.68
C LYS A 29 9.32 0.50 33.14
N GLN A 30 8.30 -0.33 33.07
CA GLN A 30 8.09 -1.78 33.23
C GLN A 30 6.63 -2.01 32.75
N ASN A 31 6.38 -3.03 31.93
CA ASN A 31 5.07 -3.56 31.49
C ASN A 31 4.21 -2.92 30.38
N GLU A 32 4.42 -1.67 29.95
CA GLU A 32 3.62 -1.09 28.85
C GLU A 32 4.14 -1.51 27.47
N TYR A 33 5.46 -1.52 27.26
CA TYR A 33 6.06 -1.81 25.95
C TYR A 33 6.11 -3.29 25.54
N ARG A 34 5.79 -4.23 26.43
CA ARG A 34 5.93 -5.68 26.14
C ARG A 34 5.04 -6.14 24.98
N VAL A 35 3.87 -5.53 24.80
CA VAL A 35 2.94 -5.91 23.72
C VAL A 35 3.48 -5.44 22.37
N LEU A 36 3.93 -4.18 22.28
CA LEU A 36 4.49 -3.64 21.05
C LEU A 36 5.75 -4.39 20.61
N TYR A 37 6.69 -4.68 21.51
CA TYR A 37 7.91 -5.42 21.15
C TYR A 37 7.60 -6.82 20.63
N LYS A 38 6.63 -7.54 21.22
CA LYS A 38 6.20 -8.84 20.71
C LYS A 38 5.63 -8.74 19.29
N ARG A 39 4.86 -7.69 19.00
CA ARG A 39 4.31 -7.43 17.66
C ARG A 39 5.39 -7.07 16.64
N ILE A 40 6.36 -6.23 17.03
CA ILE A 40 7.52 -5.89 16.18
C ILE A 40 8.31 -7.16 15.88
N LEU A 41 8.64 -7.96 16.90
CA LEU A 41 9.42 -9.19 16.74
C LEU A 41 8.70 -10.21 15.86
N PHE A 42 7.38 -10.35 16.00
CA PHE A 42 6.57 -11.18 15.11
C PHE A 42 6.62 -10.69 13.66
N THR A 43 6.53 -9.37 13.44
CA THR A 43 6.65 -8.77 12.11
C THR A 43 8.03 -9.05 11.51
N CYS A 44 9.11 -8.88 12.29
CA CYS A 44 10.48 -9.19 11.86
C CYS A 44 10.65 -10.67 11.49
N LEU A 45 10.05 -11.59 12.26
CA LEU A 45 10.07 -13.02 11.94
C LEU A 45 9.40 -13.31 10.60
N ILE A 46 8.26 -12.68 10.32
CA ILE A 46 7.59 -12.79 9.01
C ILE A 46 8.47 -12.24 7.89
N LEU A 47 9.16 -11.13 8.11
CA LEU A 47 10.09 -10.58 7.12
C LEU A 47 11.26 -11.52 6.82
N ILE A 48 11.77 -12.22 7.83
CA ILE A 48 12.82 -13.23 7.62
C ILE A 48 12.29 -14.38 6.75
N ILE A 49 11.08 -14.89 7.03
CA ILE A 49 10.44 -15.92 6.20
C ILE A 49 10.24 -15.43 4.77
N TYR A 50 9.80 -14.18 4.60
CA TYR A 50 9.66 -13.56 3.28
C TYR A 50 10.99 -13.52 2.52
N ILE A 51 12.07 -13.06 3.17
CA ILE A 51 13.40 -12.97 2.55
C ILE A 51 13.88 -14.35 2.13
N LEU A 52 13.77 -15.35 3.01
CA LEU A 52 14.16 -16.73 2.72
C LEU A 52 13.39 -17.28 1.51
N GLY A 53 12.06 -17.18 1.50
CA GLY A 53 11.27 -17.68 0.38
C GLY A 53 11.49 -16.90 -0.93
N SER A 54 11.82 -15.61 -0.85
CA SER A 54 12.14 -14.79 -2.03
C SER A 54 13.50 -15.14 -2.66
N ASN A 55 14.38 -15.82 -1.93
CA ASN A 55 15.68 -16.27 -2.42
C ASN A 55 15.64 -17.70 -2.99
N ILE A 56 14.56 -18.45 -2.73
CA ILE A 56 14.36 -19.78 -3.32
C ILE A 56 13.85 -19.59 -4.76
N SER A 57 14.78 -19.67 -5.70
CA SER A 57 14.49 -19.57 -7.14
C SER A 57 13.95 -20.90 -7.66
N ILE A 58 12.87 -20.85 -8.45
CA ILE A 58 12.25 -22.04 -9.06
C ILE A 58 12.96 -22.39 -10.37
N VAL A 59 13.58 -21.40 -11.03
CA VAL A 59 14.34 -21.57 -12.27
C VAL A 59 15.79 -21.13 -12.03
N ALA A 60 16.75 -21.89 -12.57
CA ALA A 60 18.18 -21.60 -12.44
C ALA A 60 18.53 -20.21 -13.00
N GLN A 61 19.33 -19.45 -12.25
CA GLN A 61 19.59 -18.03 -12.46
C GLN A 61 20.37 -17.72 -13.77
N GLU A 62 21.08 -18.70 -14.31
CA GLU A 62 21.92 -18.56 -15.52
C GLU A 62 21.14 -18.21 -16.78
N ASN A 63 19.82 -18.48 -16.81
CA ASN A 63 18.98 -18.17 -17.96
C ASN A 63 18.09 -16.92 -17.77
N THR A 64 18.08 -16.22 -16.64
CA THR A 64 16.99 -15.28 -16.30
C THR A 64 17.34 -13.80 -16.46
N HIS A 65 18.36 -13.46 -17.26
CA HIS A 65 18.50 -12.09 -17.76
C HIS A 65 17.46 -11.87 -18.87
N GLN A 66 16.26 -11.38 -18.50
CA GLN A 66 15.26 -10.93 -19.47
C GLN A 66 14.93 -9.45 -19.35
N ASP A 67 14.75 -8.86 -20.53
CA ASP A 67 14.11 -7.59 -20.87
C ASP A 67 12.60 -7.60 -20.57
N VAL A 68 12.19 -8.06 -19.38
CA VAL A 68 10.87 -7.68 -18.87
C VAL A 68 10.95 -6.17 -18.63
N SER A 69 9.98 -5.42 -19.16
CA SER A 69 9.99 -3.96 -19.08
C SER A 69 10.34 -3.50 -17.67
N SER A 70 11.32 -2.59 -17.54
CA SER A 70 11.84 -2.15 -16.24
C SER A 70 10.71 -1.72 -15.31
N PHE A 71 9.63 -1.14 -15.85
CA PHE A 71 8.43 -0.80 -15.12
C PHE A 71 7.67 -2.02 -14.56
N TYR A 72 7.39 -3.06 -15.36
CA TYR A 72 6.62 -4.20 -14.89
C TYR A 72 7.29 -4.90 -13.71
N LYS A 73 8.64 -4.92 -13.69
CA LYS A 73 9.43 -5.34 -12.52
C LYS A 73 9.14 -4.48 -11.28
N LEU A 74 9.02 -3.15 -11.42
CA LEU A 74 8.63 -2.27 -10.30
C LEU A 74 7.18 -2.50 -9.87
N ALA A 75 6.29 -2.69 -10.84
CA ALA A 75 4.87 -2.85 -10.59
C ALA A 75 4.66 -4.06 -9.68
N VAL A 76 5.34 -5.16 -9.98
CA VAL A 76 5.28 -6.38 -9.18
C VAL A 76 5.99 -6.20 -7.83
N SER A 77 7.14 -5.51 -7.76
CA SER A 77 7.80 -5.25 -6.48
C SER A 77 6.98 -4.37 -5.54
N ASN A 78 6.24 -3.40 -6.08
CA ASN A 78 5.29 -2.57 -5.33
C ASN A 78 4.07 -3.33 -4.79
N THR A 79 3.95 -4.62 -5.12
CA THR A 79 2.93 -5.53 -4.59
C THR A 79 3.52 -6.65 -3.73
N GLY A 80 4.84 -6.65 -3.49
CA GLY A 80 5.50 -7.67 -2.68
C GLY A 80 6.17 -8.81 -3.47
N GLY A 81 6.11 -8.78 -4.80
CA GLY A 81 6.67 -9.83 -5.67
C GLY A 81 8.06 -9.50 -6.23
N ASP A 82 8.65 -10.42 -6.96
CA ASP A 82 9.95 -10.22 -7.61
C ASP A 82 10.00 -11.03 -8.91
N LEU A 83 10.12 -10.36 -10.05
CA LEU A 83 10.27 -10.99 -11.37
C LEU A 83 11.71 -10.91 -11.90
N SER A 84 12.64 -10.33 -11.14
CA SER A 84 14.05 -10.34 -11.55
C SER A 84 14.61 -11.77 -11.56
N THR A 85 14.15 -12.58 -10.61
CA THR A 85 14.41 -14.02 -10.50
C THR A 85 13.08 -14.70 -10.22
N LEU A 86 12.70 -15.68 -11.04
CA LEU A 86 11.45 -16.41 -10.84
C LEU A 86 11.57 -17.26 -9.58
N ASN A 87 10.97 -16.77 -8.49
CA ASN A 87 10.99 -17.36 -7.14
C ASN A 87 9.57 -17.78 -6.70
N ILE A 88 9.48 -18.45 -5.54
CA ILE A 88 8.21 -18.91 -4.96
C ILE A 88 7.22 -17.74 -4.76
N PHE A 89 7.72 -16.53 -4.54
CA PHE A 89 6.95 -15.32 -4.24
C PHE A 89 6.81 -14.37 -5.42
N SER A 90 6.96 -14.84 -6.66
CA SER A 90 7.09 -13.95 -7.83
C SER A 90 5.87 -13.04 -8.00
N LEU A 91 4.66 -13.55 -7.76
CA LEU A 91 3.42 -12.75 -7.87
C LEU A 91 3.20 -11.80 -6.68
N GLY A 92 3.87 -12.03 -5.55
CA GLY A 92 3.71 -11.24 -4.34
C GLY A 92 2.29 -11.27 -3.76
N LEU A 93 1.85 -10.13 -3.23
CA LEU A 93 0.50 -9.91 -2.72
C LEU A 93 -0.43 -9.25 -3.76
N GLY A 94 0.01 -9.11 -5.02
CA GLY A 94 -0.77 -8.50 -6.11
C GLY A 94 -2.17 -9.11 -6.32
N PRO A 95 -2.31 -10.45 -6.42
CA PRO A 95 -3.62 -11.10 -6.51
C PRO A 95 -4.54 -10.80 -5.33
N TRP A 96 -3.99 -10.68 -4.12
CA TRP A 96 -4.78 -10.39 -2.92
C TRP A 96 -5.21 -8.93 -2.87
N LEU A 97 -4.32 -8.00 -3.21
CA LEU A 97 -4.65 -6.56 -3.30
C LEU A 97 -5.76 -6.30 -4.32
N THR A 98 -5.73 -7.01 -5.45
CA THR A 98 -6.81 -6.94 -6.47
C THR A 98 -8.12 -7.59 -6.00
N ALA A 99 -8.07 -8.74 -5.33
CA ALA A 99 -9.27 -9.34 -4.73
C ALA A 99 -9.90 -8.43 -3.66
N MET A 100 -9.07 -7.81 -2.80
CA MET A 100 -9.48 -6.91 -1.75
C MET A 100 -10.25 -5.70 -2.31
N ILE A 101 -9.77 -5.09 -3.40
CA ILE A 101 -10.48 -3.94 -4.00
C ILE A 101 -11.79 -4.34 -4.66
N ILE A 102 -11.85 -5.48 -5.34
CA ILE A 102 -13.11 -6.00 -5.92
C ILE A 102 -14.13 -6.24 -4.79
N PHE A 103 -13.70 -6.86 -3.69
CA PHE A 103 -14.58 -7.13 -2.56
C PHE A 103 -15.04 -5.84 -1.85
N THR A 104 -14.16 -4.86 -1.67
CA THR A 104 -14.53 -3.57 -1.05
C THR A 104 -15.51 -2.77 -1.91
N LEU A 105 -15.36 -2.78 -3.24
CA LEU A 105 -16.32 -2.18 -4.16
C LEU A 105 -17.69 -2.89 -4.12
N LEU A 106 -17.71 -4.22 -4.11
CA LEU A 106 -18.94 -5.00 -3.98
C LEU A 106 -19.64 -4.72 -2.64
N SER A 107 -18.86 -4.64 -1.56
CA SER A 107 -19.35 -4.30 -0.21
C SER A 107 -19.89 -2.87 -0.13
N TYR A 108 -19.33 -1.94 -0.90
CA TYR A 108 -19.79 -0.56 -0.94
C TYR A 108 -21.17 -0.43 -1.59
N ARG A 109 -21.46 -1.23 -2.64
CA ARG A 109 -22.77 -1.27 -3.29
C ARG A 109 -23.85 -1.80 -2.35
N ASP A 110 -23.57 -2.93 -1.69
CA ASP A 110 -24.55 -3.67 -0.90
C ASP A 110 -24.27 -3.56 0.62
N MET A 111 -24.12 -2.33 1.13
CA MET A 111 -23.68 -2.10 2.53
C MET A 111 -24.56 -2.77 3.59
N GLU A 112 -25.85 -2.96 3.34
CA GLU A 112 -26.76 -3.61 4.30
C GLU A 112 -26.58 -5.12 4.37
N LYS A 113 -26.33 -5.75 3.22
CA LYS A 113 -25.98 -7.19 3.16
C LYS A 113 -24.58 -7.42 3.71
N ALA A 114 -23.64 -6.53 3.38
CA ALA A 114 -22.27 -6.58 3.91
C ALA A 114 -22.22 -6.40 5.44
N ALA A 115 -23.14 -5.63 6.02
CA ALA A 115 -23.24 -5.47 7.48
C ALA A 115 -23.80 -6.70 8.22
N LYS A 116 -24.56 -7.56 7.52
CA LYS A 116 -25.13 -8.81 8.07
C LYS A 116 -24.17 -10.01 7.96
N GLN A 117 -23.16 -9.93 7.12
CA GLN A 117 -22.20 -11.02 6.92
C GLN A 117 -21.26 -11.19 8.10
N THR A 118 -20.99 -12.44 8.46
CA THR A 118 -19.98 -12.77 9.48
C THR A 118 -18.58 -12.45 8.95
N LYS A 119 -17.68 -12.02 9.83
CA LYS A 119 -16.27 -11.75 9.48
C LYS A 119 -15.61 -12.95 8.77
N LEU A 120 -15.96 -14.17 9.19
CA LEU A 120 -15.44 -15.42 8.60
C LEU A 120 -15.91 -15.60 7.14
N GLU A 121 -17.19 -15.38 6.85
CA GLU A 121 -17.72 -15.50 5.48
C GLU A 121 -17.06 -14.51 4.53
N LYS A 122 -16.84 -13.27 5.00
CA LYS A 122 -16.14 -12.24 4.23
C LYS A 122 -14.71 -12.68 3.89
N HIS A 123 -13.96 -13.15 4.88
CA HIS A 123 -12.59 -13.64 4.67
C HIS A 123 -12.55 -14.83 3.71
N TYR A 124 -13.50 -15.77 3.81
CA TYR A 124 -13.55 -16.93 2.93
C TYR A 124 -13.78 -16.54 1.46
N LYS A 125 -14.75 -15.64 1.21
CA LYS A 125 -15.03 -15.12 -0.14
C LYS A 125 -13.84 -14.36 -0.74
N GLU A 126 -13.17 -13.55 0.07
CA GLU A 126 -11.97 -12.80 -0.35
C GLU A 126 -10.83 -13.75 -0.75
N LYS A 127 -10.61 -14.84 0.00
CA LYS A 127 -9.59 -15.85 -0.30
C LYS A 127 -9.89 -16.66 -1.55
N ILE A 128 -11.14 -17.07 -1.77
CA ILE A 128 -11.55 -17.75 -3.00
C ILE A 128 -11.30 -16.84 -4.21
N LEU A 129 -11.69 -15.57 -4.13
CA LEU A 129 -11.45 -14.62 -5.21
C LEU A 129 -9.96 -14.41 -5.47
N THR A 130 -9.16 -14.31 -4.41
CA THR A 130 -7.70 -14.24 -4.49
C THR A 130 -7.13 -15.46 -5.21
N LEU A 131 -7.65 -16.66 -4.94
CA LEU A 131 -7.20 -17.90 -5.57
C LEU A 131 -7.45 -17.89 -7.08
N LEU A 132 -8.66 -17.50 -7.49
CA LEU A 132 -9.03 -17.41 -8.91
C LEU A 132 -8.15 -16.39 -9.66
N ILE A 133 -7.92 -15.22 -9.06
CA ILE A 133 -7.05 -14.20 -9.67
C ILE A 133 -5.60 -14.67 -9.72
N CYS A 134 -5.13 -15.36 -8.69
CA CYS A 134 -3.77 -15.89 -8.63
C CYS A 134 -3.53 -16.94 -9.71
N LEU A 135 -4.49 -17.82 -9.99
CA LEU A 135 -4.41 -18.78 -11.10
C LEU A 135 -4.28 -18.04 -12.45
N ALA A 136 -5.10 -17.02 -12.69
CA ALA A 136 -5.06 -16.24 -13.92
C ALA A 136 -3.74 -15.48 -14.10
N GLN A 137 -3.26 -14.81 -13.04
CA GLN A 137 -1.98 -14.08 -13.08
C GLN A 137 -0.78 -15.03 -13.18
N GLY A 138 -0.82 -16.17 -12.48
CA GLY A 138 0.25 -17.17 -12.49
C GLY A 138 0.41 -17.78 -13.88
N TYR A 139 -0.72 -18.11 -14.53
CA TYR A 139 -0.71 -18.59 -15.90
C TYR A 139 -0.11 -17.55 -16.86
N PHE A 140 -0.47 -16.27 -16.72
CA PHE A 140 0.11 -15.20 -17.55
C PHE A 140 1.63 -15.10 -17.38
N VAL A 141 2.11 -15.03 -16.14
CA VAL A 141 3.53 -14.95 -15.84
C VAL A 141 4.26 -16.13 -16.48
N ILE A 142 3.78 -17.36 -16.27
CA ILE A 142 4.43 -18.55 -16.84
C ILE A 142 4.43 -18.51 -18.37
N ASN A 143 3.32 -18.13 -19.00
CA ASN A 143 3.24 -18.03 -20.45
C ASN A 143 4.29 -17.05 -21.00
N GLU A 144 4.47 -15.90 -20.34
CA GLU A 144 5.51 -14.92 -20.72
C GLU A 144 6.94 -15.50 -20.61
N TYR A 145 7.19 -16.40 -19.64
CA TYR A 145 8.48 -17.07 -19.47
C TYR A 145 8.69 -18.28 -20.41
N VAL A 146 7.62 -19.04 -20.70
CA VAL A 146 7.65 -20.22 -21.59
C VAL A 146 7.85 -19.81 -23.04
N ILE A 147 7.16 -18.76 -23.50
CA ILE A 147 7.25 -18.25 -24.89
C ILE A 147 8.66 -17.79 -25.26
N LYS A 148 9.50 -17.44 -24.27
CA LYS A 148 10.89 -17.00 -24.47
C LYS A 148 11.92 -18.14 -24.33
N ASP A 149 11.51 -19.38 -24.61
CA ASP A 149 12.32 -20.60 -24.73
C ASP A 149 13.19 -20.99 -23.52
N LYS A 150 12.78 -20.64 -22.29
CA LYS A 150 13.59 -20.90 -21.08
C LYS A 150 13.06 -22.00 -20.16
N ILE A 151 11.84 -22.51 -20.41
CA ILE A 151 11.18 -23.51 -19.57
C ILE A 151 10.62 -24.60 -20.48
N HIS A 152 11.03 -25.86 -20.30
CA HIS A 152 10.41 -27.00 -20.97
C HIS A 152 8.93 -27.10 -20.58
N SER A 153 8.07 -27.29 -21.58
CA SER A 153 6.60 -27.28 -21.49
C SER A 153 6.01 -28.29 -20.47
N GLU A 154 6.78 -29.32 -20.10
CA GLU A 154 6.35 -30.40 -19.20
C GLU A 154 6.16 -29.95 -17.73
N ASN A 155 6.75 -28.82 -17.32
CA ASN A 155 6.72 -28.35 -15.92
C ASN A 155 5.75 -27.18 -15.63
N VAL A 156 4.94 -26.75 -16.61
CA VAL A 156 4.07 -25.57 -16.49
C VAL A 156 3.05 -25.69 -15.35
N PHE A 157 2.41 -26.86 -15.21
CA PHE A 157 1.42 -27.08 -14.17
C PHE A 157 2.05 -27.06 -12.76
N LEU A 158 3.21 -27.69 -12.60
CA LEU A 158 3.96 -27.69 -11.35
C LEU A 158 4.39 -26.27 -10.97
N LEU A 159 4.91 -25.51 -11.92
CA LEU A 159 5.32 -24.11 -11.70
C LEU A 159 4.13 -23.23 -11.28
N LEU A 160 2.97 -23.43 -11.92
CA LEU A 160 1.74 -22.72 -11.56
C LEU A 160 1.31 -23.05 -10.14
N LEU A 161 1.36 -24.33 -9.75
CA LEU A 161 1.03 -24.77 -8.40
C LEU A 161 1.99 -24.16 -7.35
N VAL A 162 3.29 -24.10 -7.65
CA VAL A 162 4.29 -23.46 -6.78
C VAL A 162 4.05 -21.95 -6.63
N LEU A 163 3.74 -21.24 -7.72
CA LEU A 163 3.46 -19.80 -7.68
C LEU A 163 2.17 -19.48 -6.91
N VAL A 164 1.13 -20.30 -7.10
CA VAL A 164 -0.15 -20.15 -6.41
C VAL A 164 -0.01 -20.45 -4.92
N THR A 165 0.68 -21.54 -4.57
CA THR A 165 0.94 -21.89 -3.17
C THR A 165 1.81 -20.85 -2.48
N GLY A 166 2.86 -20.36 -3.14
CA GLY A 166 3.71 -19.28 -2.62
C GLY A 166 2.93 -17.99 -2.36
N THR A 167 2.08 -17.58 -3.29
CA THR A 167 1.22 -16.40 -3.12
C THR A 167 0.21 -16.59 -1.98
N MET A 168 -0.45 -17.75 -1.90
CA MET A 168 -1.38 -18.05 -0.81
C MET A 168 -0.71 -18.09 0.55
N PHE A 169 0.53 -18.59 0.61
CA PHE A 169 1.34 -18.55 1.81
C PHE A 169 1.68 -17.11 2.22
N LEU A 170 2.03 -16.23 1.28
CA LEU A 170 2.21 -14.80 1.58
C LEU A 170 0.95 -14.12 2.09
N VAL A 171 -0.21 -14.42 1.51
CA VAL A 171 -1.50 -13.90 1.98
C VAL A 171 -1.77 -14.36 3.40
N TRP A 172 -1.50 -15.63 3.71
CA TRP A 172 -1.59 -16.13 5.07
C TRP A 172 -0.62 -15.41 6.02
N LEU A 173 0.64 -15.20 5.62
CA LEU A 173 1.60 -14.42 6.41
C LEU A 173 1.12 -12.97 6.65
N ALA A 174 0.55 -12.32 5.64
CA ALA A 174 -0.02 -10.97 5.77
C ALA A 174 -1.21 -10.93 6.75
N ASP A 175 -2.08 -11.95 6.72
CA ASP A 175 -3.17 -12.13 7.69
C ASP A 175 -2.64 -12.33 9.11
N GLN A 176 -1.60 -13.16 9.28
CA GLN A 176 -0.95 -13.36 10.57
C GLN A 176 -0.31 -12.06 11.07
N ASN A 177 0.36 -11.31 10.19
CA ASN A 177 0.97 -10.04 10.55
C ASN A 177 -0.08 -8.98 10.93
N THR A 178 -1.27 -9.02 10.33
CA THR A 178 -2.39 -8.15 10.70
C THR A 178 -2.90 -8.44 12.12
N ARG A 179 -2.88 -9.72 12.54
CA ARG A 179 -3.36 -10.14 13.87
C ARG A 179 -2.32 -9.93 14.97
N TYR A 180 -1.14 -10.50 14.76
CA TYR A 180 -0.09 -10.60 15.78
C TYR A 180 1.07 -9.62 15.58
N GLY A 181 1.18 -9.01 14.41
CA GLY A 181 2.24 -8.06 14.08
C GLY A 181 1.76 -6.61 14.01
N ILE A 182 2.41 -5.85 13.11
CA ILE A 182 2.20 -4.41 12.90
C ILE A 182 2.03 -4.13 11.40
N ALA A 183 1.11 -3.22 11.07
CA ALA A 183 0.89 -2.71 9.72
C ALA A 183 0.51 -3.75 8.63
N GLY A 184 0.10 -4.97 9.02
CA GLY A 184 -0.52 -5.95 8.11
C GLY A 184 0.35 -6.31 6.90
N PRO A 185 -0.10 -6.12 5.65
CA PRO A 185 0.69 -6.47 4.46
C PRO A 185 1.84 -5.50 4.15
N MET A 186 1.81 -4.29 4.73
CA MET A 186 2.73 -3.19 4.38
C MET A 186 4.21 -3.56 4.55
N PRO A 187 4.65 -4.23 5.64
CA PRO A 187 6.06 -4.56 5.82
C PRO A 187 6.59 -5.53 4.75
N ILE A 188 5.77 -6.49 4.30
CA ILE A 188 6.16 -7.47 3.27
C ILE A 188 6.43 -6.74 1.95
N VAL A 189 5.54 -5.83 1.56
CA VAL A 189 5.71 -5.02 0.35
C VAL A 189 6.89 -4.05 0.48
N MET A 190 7.06 -3.42 1.64
CA MET A 190 8.22 -2.57 1.91
C MET A 190 9.53 -3.34 1.69
N MET A 191 9.63 -4.58 2.19
CA MET A 191 10.83 -5.41 2.02
C MET A 191 11.07 -5.82 0.56
N SER A 192 10.01 -6.11 -0.20
CA SER A 192 10.10 -6.38 -1.64
C SER A 192 10.68 -5.21 -2.41
N ILE A 193 10.19 -4.00 -2.15
CA ILE A 193 10.69 -2.78 -2.78
C ILE A 193 12.16 -2.55 -2.43
N VAL A 194 12.54 -2.73 -1.15
CA VAL A 194 13.94 -2.62 -0.71
C VAL A 194 14.83 -3.61 -1.48
N LYS A 195 14.42 -4.87 -1.61
CA LYS A 195 15.17 -5.88 -2.37
C LYS A 195 15.34 -5.48 -3.84
N ALA A 196 14.26 -5.02 -4.47
CA ALA A 196 14.29 -4.56 -5.86
C ALA A 196 15.24 -3.38 -6.06
N LEU A 197 15.22 -2.41 -5.13
CA LEU A 197 16.14 -1.26 -5.14
C LEU A 197 17.61 -1.68 -5.00
N PHE A 198 17.92 -2.70 -4.20
CA PHE A 198 19.28 -3.23 -4.07
C PHE A 198 19.76 -3.99 -5.32
N GLN A 199 18.86 -4.71 -5.98
CA GLN A 199 19.18 -5.45 -7.21
C GLN A 199 19.36 -4.52 -8.42
N GLN A 200 18.62 -3.41 -8.45
CA GLN A 200 18.78 -2.35 -9.43
C GLN A 200 20.09 -1.61 -9.14
N ARG A 201 21.24 -2.20 -9.55
CA ARG A 201 22.55 -1.53 -9.54
C ARG A 201 22.33 -0.12 -10.08
N LEU A 202 22.82 0.90 -9.37
CA LEU A 202 22.87 2.29 -9.84
C LEU A 202 23.71 2.28 -11.12
N ALA A 203 23.05 2.00 -12.25
CA ALA A 203 23.68 1.99 -13.55
C ALA A 203 24.38 3.33 -13.71
N HIS A 204 25.62 3.29 -14.19
CA HIS A 204 26.47 4.46 -14.37
C HIS A 204 25.63 5.62 -14.91
N LEU A 205 25.56 6.69 -14.11
CA LEU A 205 24.77 7.86 -14.42
C LEU A 205 25.42 8.59 -15.58
N HIS A 206 25.13 8.15 -16.80
CA HIS A 206 25.43 8.88 -18.03
C HIS A 206 24.40 9.99 -18.25
N ALA A 207 24.07 10.74 -17.20
CA ALA A 207 23.16 11.87 -17.25
C ALA A 207 23.93 13.14 -16.83
N SER A 208 23.61 14.25 -17.47
CA SER A 208 24.16 15.55 -17.08
C SER A 208 23.82 15.83 -15.61
N THR A 209 24.79 16.42 -14.89
CA THR A 209 24.65 16.73 -13.46
C THR A 209 23.42 17.61 -13.17
N THR A 210 23.04 18.48 -14.09
CA THR A 210 21.85 19.35 -14.00
C THR A 210 20.54 18.57 -13.94
N VAL A 211 20.40 17.56 -14.80
CA VAL A 211 19.21 16.69 -14.88
C VAL A 211 19.05 15.86 -13.60
N LEU A 212 20.16 15.33 -13.08
CA LEU A 212 20.15 14.58 -11.83
C LEU A 212 19.74 15.43 -10.63
N VAL A 213 20.23 16.67 -10.56
CA VAL A 213 19.82 17.62 -9.52
C VAL A 213 18.32 17.93 -9.63
N LEU A 214 17.80 18.15 -10.85
CA LEU A 214 16.38 18.40 -11.06
C LEU A 214 15.51 17.23 -10.57
N ILE A 215 15.86 15.99 -10.94
CA ILE A 215 15.13 14.79 -10.49
C ILE A 215 15.15 14.68 -8.96
N CYS A 216 16.32 14.91 -8.35
CA CYS A 216 16.46 14.87 -6.90
C CYS A 216 15.56 15.91 -6.20
N VAL A 217 15.52 17.14 -6.72
CA VAL A 217 14.64 18.21 -6.21
C VAL A 217 13.17 17.81 -6.32
N VAL A 218 12.74 17.26 -7.46
CA VAL A 218 11.36 16.78 -7.65
C VAL A 218 11.00 15.68 -6.64
N ILE A 219 11.91 14.74 -6.40
CA ILE A 219 11.69 13.67 -5.41
C ILE A 219 11.55 14.24 -4.01
N VAL A 220 12.42 15.17 -3.61
CA VAL A 220 12.37 15.78 -2.27
C VAL A 220 11.05 16.53 -2.08
N ILE A 221 10.60 17.28 -3.09
CA ILE A 221 9.30 17.96 -3.07
C ILE A 221 8.15 16.94 -2.96
N ALA A 222 8.17 15.86 -3.77
CA ALA A 222 7.18 14.79 -3.70
C ALA A 222 7.10 14.16 -2.30
N LEU A 223 8.25 13.86 -1.69
CA LEU A 223 8.30 13.29 -0.33
C LEU A 223 7.79 14.27 0.73
N LEU A 224 8.17 15.55 0.64
CA LEU A 224 7.68 16.60 1.56
C LEU A 224 6.17 16.76 1.44
N THR A 225 5.62 16.79 0.23
CA THR A 225 4.17 16.91 0.02
C THR A 225 3.40 15.72 0.57
N LEU A 226 3.91 14.48 0.42
CA LEU A 226 3.32 13.29 1.03
C LEU A 226 3.34 13.36 2.57
N LEU A 227 4.46 13.79 3.14
CA LEU A 227 4.59 13.93 4.60
C LEU A 227 3.61 14.98 5.12
N ILE A 228 3.51 16.14 4.47
CA ILE A 228 2.56 17.19 4.82
C ILE A 228 1.12 16.68 4.71
N MET A 229 0.78 15.97 3.64
CA MET A 229 -0.55 15.37 3.45
C MET A 229 -0.93 14.39 4.57
N GLU A 230 0.03 13.61 5.07
CA GLU A 230 -0.23 12.64 6.13
C GLU A 230 -0.36 13.31 7.51
N LEU A 231 0.32 14.43 7.73
CA LEU A 231 0.25 15.20 8.98
C LEU A 231 -1.00 16.10 9.07
N ILE A 232 -1.54 16.56 7.94
CA ILE A 232 -2.70 17.45 7.96
C ILE A 232 -3.97 16.65 8.25
N GLU A 233 -4.71 17.14 9.23
CA GLU A 233 -6.04 16.65 9.60
C GLU A 233 -7.10 17.69 9.26
N TYR A 234 -8.15 17.26 8.58
CA TYR A 234 -9.37 18.04 8.44
C TYR A 234 -10.21 17.90 9.72
N ARG A 235 -10.29 18.98 10.51
CA ARG A 235 -10.98 19.00 11.81
C ARG A 235 -12.32 19.72 11.72
N THR A 236 -13.37 19.09 12.22
CA THR A 236 -14.70 19.73 12.37
C THR A 236 -15.23 19.58 13.77
N ASN A 237 -15.59 20.70 14.40
CA ASN A 237 -16.10 20.70 15.76
C ASN A 237 -17.50 20.10 15.81
N TYR A 238 -17.77 19.30 16.84
CA TYR A 238 -19.10 18.81 17.18
C TYR A 238 -19.40 19.17 18.64
N LYS A 239 -20.64 18.96 19.08
CA LYS A 239 -21.03 19.10 20.48
C LYS A 239 -21.55 17.77 20.99
N ASP A 240 -21.23 17.47 22.24
CA ASP A 240 -21.70 16.32 22.98
C ASP A 240 -22.81 16.78 23.93
N ILE A 241 -23.97 16.11 23.90
CA ILE A 241 -25.10 16.42 24.79
C ILE A 241 -24.75 16.13 26.25
N MET A 242 -23.95 15.10 26.53
CA MET A 242 -23.56 14.74 27.90
C MET A 242 -22.61 15.76 28.54
N ASN A 243 -21.79 16.43 27.73
CA ASN A 243 -20.84 17.45 28.19
C ASN A 243 -21.32 18.89 27.90
N ALA A 244 -22.62 19.09 27.70
CA ALA A 244 -23.18 20.41 27.35
C ALA A 244 -22.93 21.50 28.41
N SER A 245 -22.66 21.11 29.65
CA SER A 245 -22.31 22.01 30.76
C SER A 245 -20.87 22.52 30.72
N ASN A 246 -19.94 21.80 30.11
CA ASN A 246 -18.52 22.18 30.00
C ASN A 246 -18.23 22.74 28.59
N GLN A 247 -18.55 24.01 28.37
CA GLN A 247 -18.37 24.67 27.07
C GLN A 247 -16.91 24.90 26.67
N ASP A 248 -15.97 24.81 27.63
CA ASP A 248 -14.55 25.05 27.39
C ASP A 248 -13.82 23.91 26.66
N ILE A 249 -14.42 22.71 26.60
CA ILE A 249 -13.81 21.55 25.93
C ILE A 249 -14.33 21.47 24.48
N LYS A 250 -13.57 22.04 23.55
CA LYS A 250 -13.88 21.95 22.12
C LYS A 250 -13.61 20.53 21.60
N THR A 251 -14.66 19.74 21.41
CA THR A 251 -14.56 18.42 20.77
C THR A 251 -14.55 18.56 19.25
N TYR A 252 -13.68 17.80 18.59
CA TYR A 252 -13.53 17.83 17.15
C TYR A 252 -13.44 16.44 16.53
N LEU A 253 -13.96 16.33 15.33
CA LEU A 253 -13.81 15.18 14.46
C LEU A 253 -12.62 15.43 13.54
N ALA A 254 -11.56 14.64 13.68
CA ALA A 254 -10.42 14.68 12.78
C ALA A 254 -10.53 13.59 11.70
N TRP A 255 -10.29 13.97 10.45
CA TRP A 255 -10.07 13.05 9.34
C TRP A 255 -8.74 13.37 8.67
N LYS A 256 -7.96 12.33 8.37
CA LYS A 256 -6.79 12.47 7.50
C LYS A 256 -7.21 12.94 6.10
N ILE A 257 -6.35 13.70 5.42
CA ILE A 257 -6.60 14.12 4.04
C ILE A 257 -6.66 12.91 3.09
N ASN A 258 -5.76 11.95 3.26
CA ASN A 258 -5.79 10.68 2.55
C ASN A 258 -5.99 9.50 3.53
N PRO A 259 -7.25 9.16 3.88
CA PRO A 259 -7.54 8.02 4.76
C PRO A 259 -7.03 6.69 4.22
N SER A 260 -6.88 6.57 2.88
CA SER A 260 -6.42 5.35 2.24
C SER A 260 -4.91 5.10 2.40
N GLY A 261 -4.12 6.11 2.75
CA GLY A 261 -2.68 5.97 2.89
C GLY A 261 -2.01 5.40 1.63
N SER A 262 -0.93 4.63 1.84
CA SER A 262 -0.17 3.93 0.80
C SER A 262 -0.92 2.76 0.16
N ILE A 263 -1.97 2.24 0.81
CA ILE A 263 -2.73 1.08 0.32
C ILE A 263 -3.37 1.39 -1.04
N SER A 264 -3.82 2.63 -1.26
CA SER A 264 -4.39 3.04 -2.55
C SER A 264 -3.41 2.82 -3.71
N ILE A 265 -2.14 3.17 -3.51
CA ILE A 265 -1.11 3.05 -4.55
C ILE A 265 -0.81 1.59 -4.84
N MET A 266 -0.63 0.79 -3.78
CA MET A 266 -0.38 -0.64 -3.90
C MET A 266 -1.50 -1.34 -4.67
N ILE A 267 -2.75 -1.03 -4.35
CA ILE A 267 -3.92 -1.61 -5.01
C ILE A 267 -4.01 -1.16 -6.47
N SER A 268 -3.80 0.12 -6.77
CA SER A 268 -3.93 0.61 -8.15
C SER A 268 -2.85 0.04 -9.06
N ILE A 269 -1.63 -0.13 -8.56
CA ILE A 269 -0.56 -0.83 -9.29
C ILE A 269 -0.95 -2.29 -9.53
N SER A 270 -1.46 -2.98 -8.51
CA SER A 270 -1.91 -4.38 -8.63
C SER A 270 -3.02 -4.54 -9.67
N VAL A 271 -4.02 -3.66 -9.67
CA VAL A 271 -5.13 -3.69 -10.63
C VAL A 271 -4.64 -3.35 -12.04
N PHE A 272 -3.72 -2.40 -12.16
CA PHE A 272 -3.13 -2.08 -13.45
C PHE A 272 -2.38 -3.28 -14.05
N VAL A 273 -1.55 -3.96 -13.23
CA VAL A 273 -0.84 -5.18 -13.64
C VAL A 273 -1.82 -6.25 -14.08
N LEU A 274 -2.88 -6.48 -13.30
CA LEU A 274 -3.93 -7.44 -13.65
C LEU A 274 -4.59 -7.10 -15.00
N LEU A 275 -4.95 -5.83 -15.21
CA LEU A 275 -5.61 -5.40 -16.44
C LEU A 275 -4.71 -5.56 -17.66
N ASN A 276 -3.43 -5.16 -17.54
CA ASN A 276 -2.42 -5.37 -18.58
C ASN A 276 -2.28 -6.86 -18.93
N ASN A 277 -2.20 -7.71 -17.91
CA ASN A 277 -2.04 -9.16 -18.11
C ASN A 277 -3.27 -9.76 -18.80
N LEU A 278 -4.48 -9.38 -18.39
CA LEU A 278 -5.71 -9.83 -19.02
C LEU A 278 -5.80 -9.38 -20.48
N LEU A 279 -5.50 -8.12 -20.79
CA LEU A 279 -5.55 -7.61 -22.16
C LEU A 279 -4.58 -8.35 -23.08
N ASN A 280 -3.35 -8.60 -22.60
CA ASN A 280 -2.37 -9.37 -23.36
C ASN A 280 -2.81 -10.83 -23.57
N LEU A 281 -3.44 -11.48 -22.59
CA LEU A 281 -4.03 -12.81 -22.77
C LEU A 281 -5.16 -12.80 -23.80
N PHE A 282 -6.07 -11.83 -23.71
CA PHE A 282 -7.20 -11.72 -24.63
C PHE A 282 -6.72 -11.56 -26.06
N VAL A 283 -5.80 -10.63 -26.33
CA VAL A 283 -5.30 -10.41 -27.70
C VAL A 283 -4.55 -11.61 -28.24
N ASN A 284 -3.70 -12.24 -27.43
CA ASN A 284 -2.99 -13.45 -27.85
C ASN A 284 -3.95 -14.62 -28.16
N SER A 285 -5.17 -14.61 -27.61
CA SER A 285 -6.19 -15.61 -27.94
C SER A 285 -6.88 -15.35 -29.28
N PHE A 286 -6.92 -14.10 -29.76
CA PHE A 286 -7.57 -13.71 -31.02
C PHE A 286 -6.60 -13.60 -32.20
N VAL A 287 -5.33 -13.26 -31.98
CA VAL A 287 -4.32 -13.09 -33.03
C VAL A 287 -3.39 -14.30 -33.03
N SER A 288 -3.71 -15.30 -33.86
CA SER A 288 -2.99 -16.58 -33.91
C SER A 288 -1.57 -16.51 -34.52
N GLU A 289 -1.21 -15.49 -35.30
CA GLU A 289 0.01 -15.54 -36.12
C GLU A 289 1.16 -14.59 -35.72
N LYS A 290 1.06 -13.88 -34.60
CA LYS A 290 2.22 -13.22 -33.98
C LYS A 290 1.83 -12.85 -32.56
N HIS A 291 2.69 -13.21 -31.60
CA HIS A 291 2.65 -12.63 -30.25
C HIS A 291 2.87 -11.12 -30.36
N VAL A 292 1.81 -10.38 -30.64
CA VAL A 292 1.80 -8.93 -30.57
C VAL A 292 1.80 -8.61 -29.09
N ASN A 293 2.99 -8.42 -28.51
CA ASN A 293 3.09 -7.80 -27.20
C ASN A 293 2.52 -6.38 -27.35
N ILE A 294 1.27 -6.21 -26.94
CA ILE A 294 0.60 -4.92 -26.98
C ILE A 294 1.30 -4.05 -25.94
N GLN A 295 2.28 -3.29 -26.40
CA GLN A 295 2.94 -2.26 -25.59
C GLN A 295 2.01 -1.07 -25.28
N THR A 296 0.73 -1.11 -25.68
CA THR A 296 -0.20 0.02 -25.47
C THR A 296 -0.56 0.24 -24.00
N LEU A 297 -0.62 -0.83 -23.20
CA LEU A 297 -0.75 -0.75 -21.73
C LEU A 297 0.59 -0.86 -20.99
N SER A 298 1.69 -0.52 -21.67
CA SER A 298 2.95 -0.29 -20.99
C SER A 298 3.05 1.17 -20.53
N PHE A 299 3.82 1.39 -19.48
CA PHE A 299 4.14 2.74 -19.00
C PHE A 299 5.15 3.48 -19.88
N ASN A 300 5.60 2.84 -20.96
CA ASN A 300 6.34 3.51 -22.02
C ASN A 300 5.42 4.22 -23.02
N ASN A 301 4.10 4.03 -22.87
CA ASN A 301 3.09 4.65 -23.70
C ASN A 301 2.23 5.60 -22.83
N TRP A 302 1.88 6.75 -23.40
CA TRP A 302 0.99 7.72 -22.78
C TRP A 302 -0.37 7.11 -22.40
N ILE A 303 -0.87 6.15 -23.18
CA ILE A 303 -2.12 5.42 -22.90
C ILE A 303 -2.03 4.60 -21.60
N GLY A 304 -0.91 3.90 -21.35
CA GLY A 304 -0.71 3.17 -20.10
C GLY A 304 -0.62 4.10 -18.89
N ILE A 305 0.13 5.21 -19.02
CA ILE A 305 0.31 6.19 -17.94
C ILE A 305 -1.01 6.89 -17.59
N THR A 306 -1.73 7.38 -18.60
CA THR A 306 -3.06 8.00 -18.42
C THR A 306 -4.03 7.04 -17.72
N LEU A 307 -4.11 5.79 -18.18
CA LEU A 307 -4.98 4.77 -17.59
C LEU A 307 -4.62 4.50 -16.13
N TYR A 308 -3.34 4.36 -15.81
CA TYR A 308 -2.89 4.18 -14.43
C TYR A 308 -3.25 5.36 -13.53
N ILE A 309 -3.06 6.59 -14.01
CA ILE A 309 -3.39 7.82 -13.26
C ILE A 309 -4.89 7.90 -12.98
N VAL A 310 -5.72 7.60 -13.98
CA VAL A 310 -7.18 7.54 -13.83
C VAL A 310 -7.57 6.45 -12.83
N LEU A 311 -6.96 5.27 -12.93
CA LEU A 311 -7.21 4.16 -12.02
C LEU A 311 -6.82 4.50 -10.58
N GLN A 312 -5.63 5.10 -10.39
CA GLN A 312 -5.13 5.58 -9.10
C GLN A 312 -6.06 6.61 -8.47
N MET A 313 -6.57 7.55 -9.28
CA MET A 313 -7.49 8.59 -8.83
C MET A 313 -8.86 7.99 -8.42
N ILE A 314 -9.40 7.07 -9.20
CA ILE A 314 -10.69 6.43 -8.94
C ILE A 314 -10.60 5.52 -7.71
N LEU A 315 -9.63 4.61 -7.68
CA LEU A 315 -9.46 3.63 -6.60
C LEU A 315 -9.08 4.31 -5.29
N GLY A 316 -8.22 5.34 -5.33
CA GLY A 316 -7.87 6.12 -4.15
C GLY A 316 -9.08 6.84 -3.53
N TYR A 317 -9.94 7.42 -4.38
CA TYR A 317 -11.19 8.03 -3.94
C TYR A 317 -12.15 7.02 -3.31
N PHE A 318 -12.41 5.89 -4.00
CA PHE A 318 -13.35 4.87 -3.52
C PHE A 318 -12.87 4.23 -2.21
N LEU A 319 -11.59 3.90 -2.12
CA LEU A 319 -11.02 3.27 -0.92
C LEU A 319 -11.05 4.22 0.28
N SER A 320 -10.66 5.49 0.08
CA SER A 320 -10.76 6.51 1.13
C SER A 320 -12.19 6.67 1.64
N ARG A 321 -13.17 6.68 0.72
CA ARG A 321 -14.58 6.84 1.08
C ARG A 321 -15.15 5.61 1.79
N PHE A 322 -14.71 4.41 1.39
CA PHE A 322 -15.05 3.16 2.06
C PHE A 322 -14.52 3.16 3.50
N LEU A 323 -13.26 3.54 3.70
CA LEU A 323 -12.62 3.59 5.02
C LEU A 323 -13.27 4.60 5.97
N LEU A 324 -13.68 5.77 5.48
CA LEU A 324 -14.35 6.78 6.30
C LEU A 324 -15.75 6.38 6.77
N ASN A 325 -16.41 5.46 6.06
CA ASN A 325 -17.74 4.91 6.34
C ASN A 325 -18.69 5.90 7.04
N THR A 326 -19.08 6.96 6.32
CA THR A 326 -19.91 8.05 6.88
C THR A 326 -21.27 7.58 7.39
N ARG A 327 -21.77 6.43 6.89
CA ARG A 327 -23.03 5.82 7.33
C ARG A 327 -22.91 5.32 8.77
N ASN A 328 -21.90 4.49 9.06
CA ASN A 328 -21.70 3.98 10.41
C ASN A 328 -21.33 5.12 11.36
N LYS A 329 -20.44 6.03 10.94
CA LYS A 329 -20.05 7.18 11.75
C LYS A 329 -21.24 8.06 12.16
N SER A 330 -22.22 8.25 11.27
CA SER A 330 -23.44 8.99 11.62
C SER A 330 -24.33 8.27 12.65
N LYS A 331 -24.34 6.93 12.65
CA LYS A 331 -25.08 6.13 13.64
C LYS A 331 -24.37 6.17 15.00
N ASP A 332 -23.04 6.14 15.01
CA ASP A 332 -22.25 6.25 16.23
C ASP A 332 -22.44 7.62 16.86
N PHE A 333 -22.45 8.70 16.05
CA PHE A 333 -22.79 10.04 16.52
C PHE A 333 -24.18 10.10 17.16
N LEU A 334 -25.19 9.47 16.54
CA LEU A 334 -26.54 9.41 17.10
C LEU A 334 -26.58 8.67 18.44
N LYS A 335 -25.88 7.52 18.54
CA LYS A 335 -25.83 6.71 19.77
C LYS A 335 -25.08 7.41 20.90
N SER A 336 -24.02 8.14 20.57
CA SER A 336 -23.21 8.89 21.55
C SER A 336 -23.82 10.25 21.92
N GLY A 337 -24.95 10.66 21.34
CA GLY A 337 -25.52 12.00 21.58
C GLY A 337 -24.69 13.14 20.98
N ASN A 338 -23.80 12.85 20.02
CA ASN A 338 -22.94 13.85 19.37
C ASN A 338 -23.66 14.48 18.17
N TYR A 339 -23.65 15.81 18.08
CA TYR A 339 -24.29 16.54 16.99
C TYR A 339 -23.44 17.70 16.47
N PHE A 340 -23.68 18.10 15.22
CA PHE A 340 -23.09 19.29 14.63
C PHE A 340 -24.07 20.45 14.75
N VAL A 341 -23.56 21.65 15.08
CA VAL A 341 -24.39 22.85 15.17
C VAL A 341 -25.05 23.11 13.80
N GLY A 342 -26.38 23.24 13.78
CA GLY A 342 -27.15 23.45 12.54
C GLY A 342 -27.45 22.20 11.72
N VAL A 343 -27.13 20.99 12.20
CA VAL A 343 -27.41 19.73 11.48
C VAL A 343 -28.21 18.77 12.36
N LYS A 344 -29.39 18.36 11.88
CA LYS A 344 -30.25 17.41 12.58
C LYS A 344 -29.58 16.02 12.70
N PRO A 345 -29.60 15.37 13.89
CA PRO A 345 -29.06 14.03 14.06
C PRO A 345 -29.65 12.99 13.11
N GLY A 346 -28.85 11.99 12.72
CA GLY A 346 -29.28 10.90 11.84
C GLY A 346 -29.04 11.17 10.36
N LYS A 347 -30.12 11.25 9.55
CA LYS A 347 -30.02 11.31 8.08
C LYS A 347 -29.29 12.57 7.59
N GLU A 348 -29.51 13.72 8.23
CA GLU A 348 -28.87 14.98 7.85
C GLU A 348 -27.38 15.00 8.24
N THR A 349 -27.03 14.50 9.43
CA THR A 349 -25.62 14.27 9.82
C THR A 349 -24.89 13.38 8.80
N ARG A 350 -25.54 12.32 8.32
CA ARG A 350 -24.97 11.45 7.28
C ARG A 350 -24.71 12.21 5.98
N LYS A 351 -25.65 13.05 5.52
CA LYS A 351 -25.47 13.87 4.31
C LYS A 351 -24.34 14.88 4.49
N TYR A 352 -24.26 15.53 5.64
CA TYR A 352 -23.21 16.47 6.00
C TYR A 352 -21.83 15.81 5.95
N LEU A 353 -21.65 14.70 6.68
CA LEU A 353 -20.41 13.91 6.67
C LEU A 353 -20.06 13.41 5.28
N ASN A 354 -21.03 12.99 4.47
CA ASN A 354 -20.78 12.52 3.10
C ASN A 354 -20.31 13.65 2.16
N ARG A 355 -20.86 14.86 2.30
CA ARG A 355 -20.40 16.04 1.52
C ARG A 355 -18.97 16.44 1.90
N MET A 356 -18.65 16.35 3.18
CA MET A 356 -17.31 16.60 3.72
C MET A 356 -16.32 15.54 3.23
N ALA A 357 -16.66 14.25 3.39
CA ALA A 357 -15.82 13.13 2.94
C ALA A 357 -15.56 13.20 1.44
N ARG A 358 -16.55 13.57 0.63
CA ARG A 358 -16.37 13.74 -0.82
C ARG A 358 -15.25 14.74 -1.15
N ARG A 359 -15.23 15.90 -0.50
CA ARG A 359 -14.22 16.95 -0.76
C ARG A 359 -12.83 16.49 -0.32
N VAL A 360 -12.73 15.93 0.89
CA VAL A 360 -11.45 15.46 1.45
C VAL A 360 -10.88 14.32 0.60
N CYS A 361 -11.68 13.30 0.27
CA CYS A 361 -11.23 12.15 -0.51
C CYS A 361 -10.84 12.53 -1.95
N TRP A 362 -11.56 13.45 -2.61
CA TRP A 362 -11.17 13.93 -3.93
C TRP A 362 -9.83 14.65 -3.89
N PHE A 363 -9.67 15.58 -2.94
CA PHE A 363 -8.43 16.33 -2.78
C PHE A 363 -7.24 15.39 -2.50
N GLY A 364 -7.38 14.49 -1.53
CA GLY A 364 -6.33 13.52 -1.19
C GLY A 364 -5.96 12.62 -2.37
N SER A 365 -6.95 12.13 -3.12
CA SER A 365 -6.68 11.27 -4.26
C SER A 365 -6.00 12.01 -5.41
N ILE A 366 -6.41 13.24 -5.71
CA ILE A 366 -5.78 14.08 -6.76
C ILE A 366 -4.31 14.30 -6.43
N VAL A 367 -3.99 14.69 -5.19
CA VAL A 367 -2.62 15.01 -4.80
C VAL A 367 -1.73 13.77 -4.87
N VAL A 368 -2.17 12.61 -4.36
CA VAL A 368 -1.40 11.35 -4.47
C VAL A 368 -1.20 10.95 -5.93
N THR A 369 -2.25 11.04 -6.76
CA THR A 369 -2.16 10.75 -8.19
C THR A 369 -1.16 11.68 -8.89
N LEU A 370 -1.13 12.96 -8.54
CA LEU A 370 -0.21 13.93 -9.14
C LEU A 370 1.24 13.67 -8.72
N ILE A 371 1.47 13.29 -7.46
CA ILE A 371 2.80 12.98 -6.92
C ILE A 371 3.46 11.80 -7.65
N ILE A 372 2.69 10.78 -8.04
CA ILE A 372 3.20 9.61 -8.77
C ILE A 372 3.12 9.84 -10.28
N GLY A 373 2.06 10.48 -10.75
CA GLY A 373 1.79 10.72 -12.15
C GLY A 373 2.77 11.68 -12.81
N LEU A 374 3.24 12.72 -12.10
CA LEU A 374 4.21 13.66 -12.65
C LEU A 374 5.56 13.00 -12.99
N PRO A 375 6.23 12.28 -12.06
CA PRO A 375 7.42 11.49 -12.41
C PRO A 375 7.11 10.49 -13.53
N LEU A 376 5.96 9.83 -13.47
CA LEU A 376 5.63 8.82 -14.46
C LEU A 376 5.47 9.39 -15.88
N TYR A 377 4.93 10.61 -16.03
CA TYR A 377 4.86 11.27 -17.34
C TYR A 377 6.22 11.78 -17.82
N SER A 378 7.15 12.12 -16.92
CA SER A 378 8.46 12.61 -17.33
C SER A 378 9.31 11.52 -17.99
N THR A 379 8.97 10.24 -17.83
CA THR A 379 9.61 9.13 -18.57
C THR A 379 9.37 9.21 -20.07
N LEU A 380 8.22 9.74 -20.51
CA LEU A 380 7.91 9.91 -21.93
C LEU A 380 8.69 11.07 -22.56
N LEU A 381 8.97 12.10 -21.77
CA LEU A 381 9.71 13.28 -22.21
C LEU A 381 11.20 13.00 -22.32
N VAL A 382 11.75 12.19 -21.41
CA VAL A 382 13.17 11.82 -21.40
C VAL A 382 13.33 10.32 -21.21
N PRO A 383 13.24 9.53 -22.31
CA PRO A 383 13.31 8.06 -22.26
C PRO A 383 14.60 7.52 -21.66
N GLU A 384 15.72 8.24 -21.86
CA GLU A 384 17.05 7.91 -21.33
C GLU A 384 17.10 7.87 -19.79
N LEU A 385 16.16 8.54 -19.12
CA LEU A 385 16.07 8.62 -17.67
C LEU A 385 14.99 7.73 -17.06
N SER A 386 14.33 6.90 -17.88
CA SER A 386 13.21 6.06 -17.44
C SER A 386 13.59 5.18 -16.24
N GLN A 387 14.78 4.59 -16.23
CA GLN A 387 15.27 3.76 -15.12
C GLN A 387 15.44 4.54 -13.80
N GLN A 388 15.93 5.77 -13.86
CA GLN A 388 16.14 6.65 -12.70
C GLN A 388 14.80 7.14 -12.14
N ILE A 389 13.86 7.48 -13.02
CA ILE A 389 12.51 7.89 -12.63
C ILE A 389 11.75 6.73 -11.99
N TYR A 390 11.93 5.52 -12.51
CA TYR A 390 11.40 4.29 -11.92
C TYR A 390 11.94 4.02 -10.51
N PHE A 391 13.25 4.20 -10.31
CA PHE A 391 13.86 4.16 -8.99
C PHE A 391 13.28 5.23 -8.04
N ALA A 392 13.07 6.45 -8.56
CA ALA A 392 12.46 7.55 -7.81
C ALA A 392 11.04 7.22 -7.33
N ILE A 393 10.20 6.65 -8.20
CA ILE A 393 8.84 6.24 -7.87
C ILE A 393 8.85 5.15 -6.79
N GLN A 394 9.71 4.13 -6.91
CA GLN A 394 9.85 3.10 -5.88
C GLN A 394 10.26 3.68 -4.52
N LEU A 395 11.17 4.65 -4.50
CA LEU A 395 11.58 5.34 -3.28
C LEU A 395 10.41 6.14 -2.67
N ILE A 396 9.62 6.84 -3.49
CA ILE A 396 8.42 7.56 -3.05
C ILE A 396 7.42 6.58 -2.40
N VAL A 397 7.14 5.45 -3.04
CA VAL A 397 6.24 4.42 -2.51
C VAL A 397 6.78 3.82 -1.22
N LEU A 398 8.09 3.51 -1.17
CA LEU A 398 8.76 2.98 0.01
C LEU A 398 8.60 3.90 1.22
N VAL A 399 8.93 5.18 1.06
CA VAL A 399 8.82 6.17 2.14
C VAL A 399 7.37 6.31 2.57
N TYR A 400 6.43 6.33 1.63
CA TYR A 400 5.03 6.49 1.98
C TYR A 400 4.45 5.30 2.76
N ILE A 401 4.89 4.08 2.44
CA ILE A 401 4.58 2.90 3.23
C ILE A 401 5.20 3.03 4.64
N GLY A 402 6.47 3.47 4.74
CA GLY A 402 7.14 3.70 6.02
C GLY A 402 6.43 4.71 6.92
N ILE A 403 5.88 5.79 6.36
CA ILE A 403 5.08 6.77 7.10
C ILE A 403 3.81 6.10 7.66
N ASN A 404 3.09 5.32 6.85
CA ASN A 404 1.90 4.62 7.31
C ASN A 404 2.20 3.59 8.42
N ILE A 405 3.31 2.84 8.30
CA ILE A 405 3.78 1.93 9.36
C ILE A 405 4.06 2.72 10.64
N THR A 406 4.74 3.87 10.55
CA THR A 406 5.03 4.74 11.70
C THR A 406 3.76 5.23 12.39
N GLU A 407 2.74 5.61 11.62
CA GLU A 407 1.44 6.00 12.16
C GLU A 407 0.72 4.84 12.87
N THR A 408 0.81 3.61 12.34
CA THR A 408 0.26 2.44 13.05
C THR A 408 1.00 2.17 14.37
N ILE A 409 2.33 2.30 14.40
CA ILE A 409 3.13 2.15 15.62
C ILE A 409 2.73 3.23 16.63
N ARG A 410 2.59 4.48 16.19
CA ARG A 410 2.12 5.58 17.05
C ARG A 410 0.75 5.27 17.64
N ALA A 411 -0.19 4.76 16.84
CA ALA A 411 -1.50 4.36 17.32
C ALA A 411 -1.42 3.27 18.41
N TYR A 412 -0.60 2.23 18.22
CA TYR A 412 -0.38 1.20 19.25
C TYR A 412 0.22 1.77 20.55
N LEU A 413 1.21 2.68 20.45
CA LEU A 413 1.80 3.35 21.61
C LEU A 413 0.79 4.18 22.40
N TYR A 414 -0.21 4.76 21.74
CA TYR A 414 -1.32 5.43 22.43
C TYR A 414 -2.26 4.44 23.11
N PHE A 415 -2.59 3.32 22.47
CA PHE A 415 -3.46 2.29 23.05
C PHE A 415 -2.89 1.69 24.35
N ASP A 416 -1.58 1.50 24.44
CA ASP A 416 -0.94 0.97 25.65
C ASP A 416 -1.14 1.89 26.87
N LYS A 417 -1.26 3.22 26.65
CA LYS A 417 -1.59 4.18 27.72
C LYS A 417 -3.02 4.05 28.24
N TYR A 418 -3.93 3.49 27.43
CA TYR A 418 -5.31 3.23 27.84
C TYR A 418 -5.49 1.87 28.52
N LYS A 419 -4.43 1.07 28.66
CA LYS A 419 -4.48 -0.26 29.28
C LYS A 419 -5.11 -0.21 30.68
N GLN A 420 -4.76 0.78 31.51
CA GLN A 420 -5.34 0.96 32.85
C GLN A 420 -6.86 1.17 32.85
N PHE A 421 -7.43 1.76 31.80
CA PHE A 421 -8.88 1.94 31.66
C PHE A 421 -9.54 0.68 31.09
N LEU A 422 -8.90 0.00 30.14
CA LEU A 422 -9.45 -1.18 29.48
C LEU A 422 -9.46 -2.42 30.38
N THR A 423 -8.47 -2.59 31.25
CA THR A 423 -8.41 -3.73 32.19
C THR A 423 -9.33 -3.57 33.41
N LYS A 424 -10.03 -2.43 33.55
CA LYS A 424 -10.94 -2.19 34.67
C LYS A 424 -12.40 -2.57 34.34
N TYR A 425 -12.72 -2.76 33.06
CA TYR A 425 -14.07 -3.04 32.58
C TYR A 425 -14.18 -4.34 31.77
N TRP A 426 -13.09 -5.10 31.70
CA TRP A 426 -13.00 -6.50 31.28
C TRP A 426 -12.36 -7.27 32.41
#